data_AF-A0A970DIT0-F1
#
_entry.id   AF-A0A970DIT0-F1
#
_cell.length_a   1.000
_cell.length_b   1.000
_cell.length_c   1.000
_cell.angle_alpha   90.00
_cell.angle_beta   90.00
_cell.angle_gamma   90.00
#
_symmetry.space_group_name_H-M   'P 1'
#
loop_
_entity.id
_entity.type
_entity.pdbx_description
1 polymer ?
#
loop_
_entity_poly.entity_id
_entity_poly.type
_entity_poly.pdbx_seq_one_letter_code
_entity_poly.pdbx_strand_id
1 'polypeptide(L)'
;YAVLSTIHSAKGLEFKYVFVIGLEENVFPLTYRLLDDEEMEEERRAAYVAFTRAKRGLYLINAQNRLLYGQRYTNKPSRFMLEFQGIDYEEYQNNNLNMFAFNGEDKDDIPKKATPDYRVGDKVFHKVFGPGIIIALQEDAAQIFFDNSKSLTKILIDHPALSKTTK
;
A
#
# COMPACT_ATOMS: atom_id res chain seq x y z
N TYR A 1 16.62 12.79 20.80
CA TYR A 1 17.67 11.76 20.62
C TYR A 1 17.05 10.58 19.90
N ALA A 2 17.71 10.08 18.86
CA ALA A 2 17.26 8.93 18.07
C ALA A 2 18.44 7.97 17.88
N VAL A 3 18.19 6.66 17.90
CA VAL A 3 19.18 5.61 17.68
C VAL A 3 18.82 4.88 16.40
N LEU A 4 19.79 4.71 15.51
CA LEU A 4 19.68 3.84 14.35
C LEU A 4 20.50 2.57 14.59
N SER A 5 19.90 1.42 14.33
CA SER A 5 20.51 0.11 14.54
C SER A 5 20.01 -0.87 13.49
N THR A 6 20.73 -1.98 13.32
CA THR A 6 20.17 -3.18 12.69
C THR A 6 19.24 -3.89 13.67
N ILE A 7 18.36 -4.75 13.15
CA ILE A 7 17.48 -5.61 13.97
C ILE A 7 18.29 -6.48 14.94
N HIS A 8 19.34 -7.12 14.42
CA HIS A 8 20.20 -8.02 15.19
C HIS A 8 20.90 -7.34 16.37
N SER A 9 21.40 -6.11 16.16
CA SER A 9 22.09 -5.35 17.19
C SER A 9 21.14 -4.74 18.24
N ALA A 10 19.82 -4.75 18.01
CA ALA A 10 18.83 -4.23 18.96
C ALA A 10 18.48 -5.21 20.09
N LYS A 11 18.98 -6.45 20.05
CA LYS A 11 18.70 -7.49 21.05
C LYS A 11 19.11 -7.02 22.46
N GLY A 12 18.21 -7.15 23.43
CA GLY A 12 18.45 -6.77 24.82
C GLY A 12 18.26 -5.27 25.12
N LEU A 13 18.01 -4.44 24.09
CA LEU A 13 17.63 -3.05 24.26
C LEU A 13 16.10 -2.92 24.22
N GLU A 14 15.56 -1.82 24.73
CA GLU A 14 14.13 -1.49 24.62
C GLU A 14 13.94 0.03 24.51
N PHE A 15 12.93 0.45 23.75
CA PHE A 15 12.70 1.87 23.45
C PHE A 15 11.23 2.23 23.62
N LYS A 16 10.94 3.48 23.99
CA LYS A 16 9.55 3.97 24.10
C LYS A 16 8.81 3.83 22.76
N TYR A 17 9.47 4.19 21.66
CA TYR A 17 8.94 4.11 20.32
C TYR A 17 9.96 3.42 19.42
N VAL A 18 9.50 2.49 18.57
CA VAL A 18 10.34 1.75 17.63
C VAL A 18 9.74 1.85 16.23
N PHE A 19 10.59 2.16 15.25
CA PHE A 19 10.25 2.19 13.84
C PHE A 19 11.02 1.07 13.16
N VAL A 20 10.31 0.07 12.65
CA VAL A 20 10.92 -1.00 11.84
C VAL A 20 10.63 -0.69 10.38
N ILE A 21 11.69 -0.37 9.65
CA ILE A 21 11.63 0.06 8.25
C ILE A 21 12.13 -1.03 7.32
N GLY A 22 11.69 -0.99 6.06
CA GLY A 22 12.12 -1.95 5.05
C GLY A 22 11.47 -3.32 5.21
N LEU A 23 10.27 -3.36 5.78
CA LEU A 23 9.44 -4.57 5.90
C LEU A 23 8.84 -4.94 4.54
N GLU A 24 9.70 -5.40 3.63
CA GLU A 24 9.38 -5.78 2.27
C GLU A 24 9.95 -7.18 1.99
N GLU A 25 9.21 -8.03 1.28
CA GLU A 25 9.77 -9.28 0.76
C GLU A 25 11.07 -9.00 -0.02
N ASN A 26 12.07 -9.87 0.14
CA ASN A 26 13.44 -9.71 -0.38
C ASN A 26 14.30 -8.63 0.30
N VAL A 27 13.75 -7.79 1.18
CA VAL A 27 14.51 -6.84 2.01
C VAL A 27 14.56 -7.32 3.45
N PHE A 28 13.41 -7.70 4.00
CA PHE A 28 13.29 -8.38 5.28
C PHE A 28 11.94 -9.12 5.27
N PRO A 29 11.91 -10.47 5.16
CA PRO A 29 13.07 -11.36 5.20
C PRO A 29 14.03 -11.20 4.00
N LEU A 30 15.31 -11.46 4.26
CA LEU A 30 16.33 -11.44 3.20
C LEU A 30 16.26 -12.72 2.35
N THR A 31 15.57 -12.63 1.21
CA THR A 31 15.25 -13.78 0.33
C THR A 31 16.42 -14.23 -0.56
N TYR A 32 17.64 -13.69 -0.42
CA TYR A 32 18.82 -14.26 -1.10
C TYR A 32 19.15 -15.68 -0.62
N ARG A 33 18.51 -16.12 0.48
CA ARG A 33 18.53 -17.50 0.98
C ARG A 33 17.18 -18.20 0.75
N LEU A 34 16.77 -18.33 -0.51
CA LEU A 34 15.86 -19.42 -0.86
C LEU A 34 16.59 -20.71 -0.46
N LEU A 35 16.15 -21.42 0.58
CA LEU A 35 15.98 -22.90 0.62
C LEU A 35 15.97 -23.57 2.01
N ASP A 36 16.13 -22.88 3.15
CA ASP A 36 16.01 -23.55 4.47
C ASP A 36 14.90 -22.94 5.35
N ASP A 37 13.97 -23.78 5.77
CA ASP A 37 12.90 -23.41 6.70
C ASP A 37 13.48 -22.92 8.04
N GLU A 38 14.63 -23.47 8.46
CA GLU A 38 15.30 -23.06 9.71
C GLU A 38 15.77 -21.60 9.66
N GLU A 39 16.36 -21.17 8.55
CA GLU A 39 16.82 -19.79 8.36
C GLU A 39 15.63 -18.82 8.31
N MET A 40 14.51 -19.24 7.72
CA MET A 40 13.29 -18.43 7.72
C MET A 40 12.71 -18.27 9.13
N GLU A 41 12.74 -19.33 9.94
CA GLU A 41 12.40 -19.26 11.36
C GLU A 41 13.36 -18.38 12.17
N GLU A 42 14.64 -18.30 11.78
CA GLU A 42 15.59 -17.37 12.40
C GLU A 42 15.25 -15.91 12.08
N GLU A 43 14.99 -15.57 10.81
CA GLU A 43 14.56 -14.23 10.41
C GLU A 43 13.23 -13.84 11.08
N ARG A 44 12.30 -14.78 11.25
CA ARG A 44 11.06 -14.55 11.99
C ARG A 44 11.30 -14.27 13.46
N ARG A 45 12.21 -15.01 14.11
CA ARG A 45 12.65 -14.71 15.48
C ARG A 45 13.27 -13.32 15.57
N ALA A 46 14.06 -12.91 14.58
CA ALA A 46 14.63 -11.57 14.52
C ALA A 46 13.53 -10.50 14.41
N ALA A 47 12.51 -10.71 13.56
CA ALA A 47 11.35 -9.83 13.43
C ALA A 47 10.59 -9.69 14.76
N TYR A 48 10.28 -10.82 15.41
CA TYR A 48 9.61 -10.85 16.72
C TYR A 48 10.41 -10.08 17.77
N VAL A 49 11.73 -10.28 17.82
CA VAL A 49 12.61 -9.51 18.71
C VAL A 49 12.50 -8.02 18.40
N ALA A 50 12.58 -7.59 17.14
CA ALA A 50 12.46 -6.17 16.77
C ALA A 50 11.12 -5.55 17.21
N PHE A 51 10.00 -6.24 16.95
CA PHE A 51 8.66 -5.74 17.24
C PHE A 51 8.43 -5.58 18.74
N THR A 52 8.94 -6.53 19.53
CA THR A 52 8.85 -6.52 20.99
C THR A 52 9.81 -5.53 21.68
N ARG A 53 10.68 -4.82 20.94
CA ARG A 53 11.51 -3.75 21.52
C ARG A 53 10.71 -2.50 21.89
N ALA A 54 9.50 -2.35 21.37
CA ALA A 54 8.65 -1.19 21.59
C ALA A 54 7.89 -1.28 22.92
N LYS A 55 8.00 -0.23 23.76
CA LYS A 55 7.24 -0.12 25.02
C LYS A 55 5.91 0.61 24.87
N ARG A 56 5.81 1.60 23.98
CA ARG A 56 4.62 2.45 23.82
C ARG A 56 4.09 2.49 22.40
N GLY A 57 4.95 2.57 21.40
CA GLY A 57 4.53 2.61 20.00
C GLY A 57 5.47 1.85 19.08
N LEU A 58 4.88 1.01 18.23
CA LEU A 58 5.57 0.26 17.18
C LEU A 58 5.04 0.72 15.83
N TYR A 59 5.94 1.09 14.94
CA TYR A 59 5.61 1.51 13.58
C TYR A 59 6.30 0.56 12.61
N LEU A 60 5.49 -0.13 11.80
CA LEU A 60 5.94 -1.09 10.80
C LEU A 60 5.81 -0.44 9.42
N ILE A 61 6.92 -0.33 8.69
CA ILE A 61 6.99 0.50 7.47
C ILE A 61 7.58 -0.29 6.32
N ASN A 62 6.84 -0.35 5.21
CA ASN A 62 7.26 -0.88 3.93
C ASN A 62 7.20 0.22 2.85
N ALA A 63 8.07 0.15 1.85
CA ALA A 63 8.00 1.03 0.68
C ALA A 63 7.24 0.36 -0.46
N GLN A 64 6.42 1.13 -1.18
CA GLN A 64 5.80 0.66 -2.44
C GLN A 64 6.85 0.51 -3.55
N ASN A 65 7.84 1.41 -3.59
CA ASN A 65 8.92 1.39 -4.56
C ASN A 65 10.24 1.76 -3.88
N ARG A 66 11.28 0.96 -4.10
CA ARG A 66 12.61 1.14 -3.50
C ARG A 66 13.70 1.13 -4.56
N LEU A 67 14.67 2.03 -4.45
CA LEU A 67 15.93 1.93 -5.18
C LEU A 67 16.92 1.13 -4.33
N LEU A 68 17.34 -0.03 -4.82
CA LEU A 68 18.32 -0.89 -4.16
C LEU A 68 19.37 -1.32 -5.19
N TYR A 69 20.65 -1.15 -4.88
CA TYR A 69 21.77 -1.47 -5.78
C TYR A 69 21.62 -0.91 -7.21
N GLY A 70 21.07 0.31 -7.33
CA GLY A 70 20.87 0.98 -8.62
C GLY A 70 19.64 0.51 -9.41
N GLN A 71 18.89 -0.47 -8.92
CA GLN A 71 17.67 -0.97 -9.54
C GLN A 71 16.43 -0.62 -8.71
N ARG A 72 15.30 -0.37 -9.38
CA ARG A 72 14.02 -0.11 -8.71
C ARG A 72 13.26 -1.41 -8.51
N TYR A 73 12.83 -1.67 -7.29
CA TYR A 73 12.03 -2.83 -6.91
C TYR A 73 10.68 -2.39 -6.36
N THR A 74 9.65 -3.16 -6.72
CA THR A 74 8.27 -3.05 -6.21
C THR A 74 7.99 -4.35 -5.46
N ASN A 75 8.47 -4.43 -4.23
CA ASN A 75 8.35 -5.63 -3.41
C ASN A 75 6.99 -5.67 -2.72
N LYS A 76 6.47 -6.88 -2.49
CA LYS A 76 5.35 -7.08 -1.59
C LYS A 76 5.78 -6.68 -0.16
N PRO A 77 4.84 -6.26 0.70
CA PRO A 77 5.12 -6.10 2.13
C PRO A 77 5.61 -7.41 2.74
N SER A 78 6.45 -7.30 3.76
CA SER A 78 7.01 -8.43 4.49
C SER A 78 5.90 -9.31 5.06
N ARG A 79 6.00 -10.62 4.85
CA ARG A 79 5.15 -11.62 5.52
C ARG A 79 5.12 -11.45 7.03
N PHE A 80 6.25 -11.13 7.68
CA PHE A 80 6.28 -10.94 9.14
C PHE A 80 5.43 -9.77 9.62
N MET A 81 5.27 -8.73 8.79
CA MET A 81 4.40 -7.60 9.12
C MET A 81 2.94 -8.00 9.03
N LEU A 82 2.57 -8.77 8.00
CA LEU A 82 1.22 -9.28 7.79
C LEU A 82 0.85 -10.29 8.89
N GLU A 83 1.73 -11.25 9.16
CA GLU A 83 1.62 -12.22 10.26
C GLU A 83 1.41 -11.52 11.61
N PHE A 84 2.19 -10.47 11.90
CA PHE A 84 2.06 -9.70 13.15
C PHE A 84 0.73 -8.93 13.23
N GLN A 85 0.22 -8.44 12.10
CA GLN A 85 -1.08 -7.77 12.03
C GLN A 85 -2.25 -8.76 12.02
N GLY A 86 -1.99 -10.05 11.82
CA GLY A 86 -3.02 -11.08 11.72
C GLY A 86 -3.86 -10.96 10.45
N ILE A 87 -3.33 -10.32 9.41
CA ILE A 87 -4.01 -10.10 8.13
C ILE A 87 -3.26 -10.79 7.01
N ASP A 88 -3.97 -11.11 5.93
CA ASP A 88 -3.33 -11.60 4.72
C ASP A 88 -3.00 -10.45 3.74
N TYR A 89 -2.42 -10.81 2.59
CA TYR A 89 -2.02 -9.83 1.60
C TYR A 89 -3.22 -9.19 0.89
N GLU A 90 -4.33 -9.91 0.69
CA GLU A 90 -5.52 -9.37 0.05
C GLU A 90 -6.19 -8.33 0.96
N GLU A 91 -6.31 -8.65 2.24
CA GLU A 91 -6.78 -7.74 3.27
C GLU A 91 -5.86 -6.51 3.39
N TYR A 92 -4.54 -6.68 3.36
CA TYR A 92 -3.60 -5.55 3.36
C TYR A 92 -3.80 -4.61 2.16
N GLN A 93 -4.06 -5.15 0.97
CA GLN A 93 -4.36 -4.33 -0.21
C GLN A 93 -5.66 -3.55 -0.03
N ASN A 94 -6.71 -4.23 0.46
CA ASN A 94 -8.01 -3.61 0.74
C ASN A 94 -7.92 -2.53 1.83
N ASN A 95 -7.16 -2.77 2.89
CA ASN A 95 -6.98 -1.83 4.00
C ASN A 95 -6.19 -0.59 3.59
N ASN A 96 -5.16 -0.72 2.75
CA ASN A 96 -4.50 0.46 2.19
C ASN A 96 -5.45 1.29 1.33
N LEU A 97 -6.28 0.64 0.49
CA LEU A 97 -7.30 1.34 -0.29
C LEU A 97 -8.29 2.08 0.63
N ASN A 98 -8.69 1.47 1.75
CA ASN A 98 -9.56 2.09 2.76
C ASN A 98 -8.88 3.25 3.51
N MET A 99 -7.60 3.15 3.85
CA MET A 99 -6.86 4.23 4.54
C MET A 99 -6.75 5.50 3.68
N PHE A 100 -6.71 5.37 2.35
CA PHE A 100 -6.80 6.51 1.43
C PHE A 100 -8.25 7.03 1.24
N ALA A 101 -9.27 6.26 1.66
CA ALA A 101 -10.68 6.61 1.57
C ALA A 101 -11.26 7.24 2.85
N PHE A 102 -10.60 7.09 4.01
CA PHE A 102 -11.11 7.52 5.33
C PHE A 102 -10.43 8.77 5.92
N ASN A 103 -10.24 9.82 5.11
CA ASN A 103 -10.04 11.20 5.62
C ASN A 103 -11.11 12.14 5.04
N GLY A 104 -12.36 11.77 5.25
CA GLY A 104 -13.53 12.62 5.07
C GLY A 104 -14.48 12.37 6.24
N GLU A 105 -14.24 13.06 7.35
CA GLU A 105 -15.29 13.24 8.36
C GLU A 105 -16.40 14.06 7.71
N ASP A 106 -17.51 13.40 7.40
CA ASP A 106 -18.89 13.83 7.63
C ASP A 106 -19.81 12.78 7.01
N LYS A 107 -20.10 11.74 7.80
CA LYS A 107 -21.28 10.90 7.61
C LYS A 107 -22.44 11.67 8.21
N ASP A 108 -23.20 12.37 7.39
CA ASP A 108 -24.67 12.50 7.46
C ASP A 108 -25.13 13.52 6.39
N ASP A 109 -26.16 13.17 5.63
CA ASP A 109 -26.89 14.00 4.65
C ASP A 109 -26.17 14.52 3.39
N ILE A 110 -25.80 13.62 2.46
CA ILE A 110 -25.65 14.02 1.05
C ILE A 110 -26.67 13.25 0.17
N PRO A 111 -27.62 13.95 -0.47
CA PRO A 111 -28.58 13.32 -1.38
C PRO A 111 -27.84 12.66 -2.54
N LYS A 112 -28.14 11.38 -2.80
CA LYS A 112 -27.57 10.59 -3.90
C LYS A 112 -27.72 11.35 -5.22
N LYS A 113 -26.64 11.99 -5.66
CA LYS A 113 -26.58 12.70 -6.95
C LYS A 113 -26.59 11.64 -8.06
N ALA A 114 -27.40 11.85 -9.09
CA ALA A 114 -27.52 10.93 -10.23
C ALA A 114 -26.14 10.55 -10.77
N THR A 115 -25.80 9.26 -10.72
CA THR A 115 -24.54 8.72 -11.23
C THR A 115 -24.52 8.83 -12.77
N PRO A 116 -23.47 9.39 -13.38
CA PRO A 116 -23.36 9.44 -14.83
C PRO A 116 -23.26 8.03 -15.43
N ASP A 117 -24.01 7.73 -16.50
CA ASP A 117 -23.95 6.45 -17.23
C ASP A 117 -22.62 6.33 -18.01
N TYR A 118 -21.62 5.73 -17.36
CA TYR A 118 -20.34 5.35 -17.97
C TYR A 118 -20.36 3.90 -18.44
N ARG A 119 -19.68 3.64 -19.55
CA ARG A 119 -19.49 2.31 -20.14
C ARG A 119 -18.01 2.05 -20.41
N VAL A 120 -17.62 0.77 -20.39
CA VAL A 120 -16.27 0.38 -20.83
C VAL A 120 -16.07 0.82 -22.28
N GLY A 121 -14.92 1.46 -22.55
CA GLY A 121 -14.59 2.09 -23.83
C GLY A 121 -14.94 3.58 -23.93
N ASP A 122 -15.67 4.14 -22.95
CA ASP A 122 -15.94 5.58 -22.95
C ASP A 122 -14.65 6.39 -22.80
N LYS A 123 -14.55 7.47 -23.57
CA LYS A 123 -13.53 8.50 -23.39
C LYS A 123 -13.93 9.44 -22.27
N VAL A 124 -12.98 9.68 -21.37
CA VAL A 124 -13.19 10.49 -20.18
C VAL A 124 -12.02 11.44 -20.01
N PHE A 125 -12.26 12.54 -19.30
CA PHE A 125 -11.24 13.50 -18.94
C PHE A 125 -11.19 13.62 -17.42
N HIS A 126 -9.98 13.56 -16.86
CA HIS A 126 -9.73 13.83 -15.45
C HIS A 126 -8.95 15.13 -15.29
N LYS A 127 -9.37 16.03 -14.40
CA LYS A 127 -8.72 17.34 -14.21
C LYS A 127 -7.20 17.26 -14.00
N VAL A 128 -6.72 16.20 -13.34
CA VAL A 128 -5.28 15.99 -13.05
C VAL A 128 -4.60 15.11 -14.09
N PHE A 129 -5.25 14.01 -14.50
CA PHE A 129 -4.61 12.97 -15.32
C PHE A 129 -4.83 13.18 -16.83
N GLY A 130 -5.69 14.13 -17.19
CA GLY A 130 -6.01 14.45 -18.56
C GLY A 130 -6.94 13.43 -19.22
N PRO A 131 -6.85 13.24 -20.55
CA PRO A 131 -7.71 12.32 -21.28
C PRO A 131 -7.39 10.87 -20.97
N GLY A 132 -8.43 10.03 -20.92
CA GLY A 132 -8.31 8.60 -20.71
C GLY A 132 -9.49 7.81 -21.27
N ILE A 133 -9.40 6.48 -21.14
CA ILE A 133 -10.40 5.53 -21.62
C ILE A 133 -10.75 4.57 -20.49
N ILE A 134 -12.05 4.33 -20.28
CA ILE A 134 -12.52 3.34 -19.31
C ILE A 134 -12.21 1.93 -19.83
N ILE A 135 -11.42 1.17 -19.07
CA ILE A 135 -11.03 -0.21 -19.39
C ILE A 135 -11.89 -1.21 -18.61
N ALA A 136 -12.33 -0.87 -17.40
CA ALA A 136 -13.23 -1.70 -16.61
C ALA A 136 -14.15 -0.84 -15.74
N LEU A 137 -15.32 -1.39 -15.41
CA LEU A 137 -16.28 -0.79 -14.47
C LEU A 137 -16.58 -1.79 -13.35
N GLN A 138 -16.60 -1.27 -12.14
CA GLN A 138 -17.09 -1.89 -10.92
C GLN A 138 -18.24 -1.02 -10.39
N GLU A 139 -19.04 -1.53 -9.44
CA GLU A 139 -20.32 -0.92 -9.03
C GLU A 139 -20.26 0.59 -8.76
N ASP A 140 -19.16 1.09 -8.20
CA ASP A 140 -18.94 2.51 -7.87
C ASP A 140 -17.69 3.13 -8.52
N ALA A 141 -16.91 2.36 -9.28
CA ALA A 141 -15.59 2.78 -9.74
C ALA A 141 -15.26 2.34 -11.17
N ALA A 142 -14.58 3.22 -11.90
CA ALA A 142 -14.02 2.97 -13.22
C ALA A 142 -12.50 2.78 -13.13
N GLN A 143 -11.98 1.76 -13.81
CA GLN A 143 -10.55 1.64 -14.10
C GLN A 143 -10.27 2.33 -15.43
N ILE A 144 -9.45 3.37 -15.41
CA ILE A 144 -9.23 4.29 -16.54
C ILE A 144 -7.75 4.27 -16.92
N PHE A 145 -7.46 4.10 -18.20
CA PHE A 145 -6.13 4.30 -18.75
C PHE A 145 -5.97 5.76 -19.18
N PHE A 146 -5.00 6.48 -18.63
CA PHE A 146 -4.71 7.88 -18.97
C PHE A 146 -3.56 8.00 -19.96
N ASP A 147 -3.79 8.74 -21.05
CA ASP A 147 -2.85 8.83 -22.16
C ASP A 147 -1.58 9.61 -21.80
N ASN A 148 -1.71 10.65 -20.97
CA ASN A 148 -0.62 11.55 -20.60
C ASN A 148 0.39 10.87 -19.68
N SER A 149 -0.09 10.16 -18.67
CA SER A 149 0.74 9.46 -17.68
C SER A 149 1.07 8.02 -18.07
N LYS A 150 0.44 7.47 -19.13
CA LYS A 150 0.52 6.06 -19.52
C LYS A 150 0.26 5.11 -18.35
N SER A 151 -0.74 5.44 -17.53
CA SER A 151 -1.05 4.74 -16.29
C SER A 151 -2.51 4.28 -16.23
N LEU A 152 -2.75 3.13 -15.62
CA LEU A 152 -4.08 2.68 -15.19
C LEU A 152 -4.37 3.23 -13.80
N THR A 153 -5.55 3.82 -13.61
CA THR A 153 -5.96 4.42 -12.34
C THR A 153 -7.43 4.11 -12.09
N LYS A 154 -7.75 3.68 -10.87
CA LYS A 154 -9.13 3.44 -10.42
C LYS A 154 -9.71 4.77 -9.89
N ILE A 155 -10.85 5.20 -10.41
CA ILE A 155 -11.52 6.46 -10.05
C ILE A 155 -13.00 6.16 -9.80
N LEU A 156 -13.58 6.74 -8.73
CA LEU A 156 -15.02 6.65 -8.49
C LEU A 156 -15.81 7.28 -9.64
N ILE A 157 -16.92 6.64 -10.02
CA ILE A 157 -17.74 7.07 -11.15
C ILE A 157 -18.34 8.47 -10.92
N ASP A 158 -18.62 8.83 -9.68
CA ASP A 158 -19.17 10.12 -9.28
C ASP A 158 -18.09 11.18 -8.96
N HIS A 159 -16.81 10.86 -9.18
CA HIS A 159 -15.71 11.75 -8.81
C HIS A 159 -15.82 13.11 -9.57
N PRO A 160 -15.78 14.26 -8.88
CA PRO A 160 -16.08 15.58 -9.47
C PRO A 160 -15.04 16.07 -10.48
N ALA A 161 -13.87 15.42 -10.54
CA ALA A 161 -12.86 15.70 -11.53
C ALA A 161 -12.94 14.79 -12.76
N LEU A 162 -13.83 13.80 -12.76
CA LEU A 162 -14.08 12.90 -13.89
C LEU A 162 -15.29 13.39 -14.68
N SER A 163 -15.09 13.62 -15.98
CA SER A 163 -16.17 13.99 -16.89
C SER A 163 -16.11 13.14 -18.15
N LYS A 164 -17.27 12.66 -18.62
CA LYS A 164 -17.40 12.04 -19.94
C LYS A 164 -17.06 13.06 -21.02
N THR A 165 -16.16 12.69 -21.93
CA THR A 165 -15.87 13.51 -23.09
C THR A 165 -16.85 13.14 -24.19
N THR A 166 -17.88 13.94 -24.38
CA THR A 166 -18.79 13.78 -25.53
C THR A 166 -18.03 14.12 -26.81
N LYS A 167 -18.21 13.29 -27.84
CA LYS A 167 -17.79 13.63 -29.21
C LYS A 167 -18.56 14.83 -29.73
#